data_AF-A0A7J6U373-F1
#
_entry.id   AF-A0A7J6U373-F1
#
_cell.length_a   1.000
_cell.length_b   1.000
_cell.length_c   1.000
_cell.angle_alpha   90.00
_cell.angle_beta   90.00
_cell.angle_gamma   90.00
#
_symmetry.space_group_name_H-M   'P 1'
#
loop_
_entity.id
_entity.type
_entity.pdbx_description
1 polymer ?
#
loop_
_entity_poly.entity_id
_entity_poly.type
_entity_poly.pdbx_seq_one_letter_code
_entity_poly.pdbx_strand_id
1 'polypeptide(L)'
;HIDQAKQTAHPFDAPPEPSLTKIIKEANAIGDSKALNDYRTERLRFWERRSTSPEIEALRAELLQGADEATQHRLRKVNLPLFSEMLTTIGHCDTALPHDLCDGMRITGTLTTNGLYEPKDADPPVDKEAALDGASQQRAELGHYGGNSDHELDEALWQQALAETTTNRLRGPFTEQQLNHNGRWLYSPRFPKRESDKIREIDDMKASSVNLLTSVPELIHLDNLDNLIAALQLCKEHDSQHKLRRHYVIAKGDHRQAYRQVAVHGDDYDVLYVRLRNPNTGTWNFFQHLTLPFGSKASMLQYTRLARALVAIMRA
;
A
#
# COMPACT_ATOMS: atom_id res chain seq x y z
N HIS A 1 36.81 -19.68 0.85
CA HIS A 1 35.39 -19.60 0.42
C HIS A 1 34.44 -20.33 1.38
N ILE A 2 34.56 -21.65 1.64
CA ILE A 2 33.69 -22.35 2.61
C ILE A 2 33.93 -21.87 4.07
N ASP A 3 35.19 -21.65 4.47
CA ASP A 3 35.48 -21.20 5.84
C ASP A 3 35.09 -19.73 6.11
N GLN A 4 35.01 -18.89 5.06
CA GLN A 4 34.44 -17.55 5.16
C GLN A 4 32.91 -17.57 5.25
N ALA A 5 32.24 -18.52 4.58
CA ALA A 5 30.79 -18.70 4.66
C ALA A 5 30.33 -19.24 6.04
N LYS A 6 31.23 -19.82 6.84
CA LYS A 6 30.96 -20.21 8.23
C LYS A 6 31.16 -19.07 9.24
N GLN A 7 31.83 -17.99 8.84
CA GLN A 7 32.05 -16.80 9.68
C GLN A 7 30.99 -15.73 9.47
N THR A 8 30.19 -15.83 8.40
CA THR A 8 28.99 -15.01 8.22
C THR A 8 27.90 -15.52 9.15
N ALA A 9 27.42 -14.63 10.03
CA ALA A 9 26.24 -14.89 10.87
C ALA A 9 25.12 -15.44 9.98
N HIS A 10 24.53 -16.56 10.40
CA HIS A 10 23.40 -17.12 9.67
C HIS A 10 22.26 -16.08 9.71
N PRO A 11 21.43 -15.94 8.67
CA PRO A 11 20.19 -15.16 8.74
C PRO A 11 19.28 -15.48 9.95
N PHE A 12 19.48 -16.63 10.62
CA PHE A 12 18.76 -17.05 11.83
C PHE A 12 19.38 -16.50 13.13
N ASP A 13 20.63 -16.02 13.07
CA ASP A 13 21.34 -15.42 14.20
C ASP A 13 20.99 -13.94 14.37
N ALA A 14 20.28 -13.35 13.40
CA ALA A 14 19.76 -11.99 13.50
C ALA A 14 18.64 -11.95 14.56
N PRO A 15 18.73 -11.06 15.57
CA PRO A 15 17.68 -10.95 16.56
C PRO A 15 16.38 -10.53 15.87
N PRO A 16 15.23 -11.14 16.22
CA PRO A 16 13.95 -10.74 15.66
C PRO A 16 13.66 -9.29 16.03
N GLU A 17 12.84 -8.65 15.18
CA GLU A 17 12.53 -7.23 15.28
C GLU A 17 12.14 -6.83 16.72
N PRO A 18 12.69 -5.73 17.27
CA PRO A 18 12.56 -5.39 18.69
C PRO A 18 11.12 -5.33 19.21
N SER A 19 10.16 -4.87 18.38
CA SER A 19 8.74 -4.86 18.77
C SER A 19 8.22 -6.28 18.99
N LEU A 20 8.56 -7.22 18.11
CA LEU A 20 8.18 -8.63 18.25
C LEU A 20 8.75 -9.25 19.52
N THR A 21 10.01 -8.96 19.84
CA THR A 21 10.63 -9.40 21.09
C THR A 21 9.91 -8.85 22.33
N LYS A 22 9.51 -7.57 22.31
CA LYS A 22 8.76 -6.93 23.41
C LYS A 22 7.40 -7.60 23.62
N ILE A 23 6.66 -7.83 22.54
CA ILE A 23 5.31 -8.44 22.60
C ILE A 23 5.39 -9.88 23.07
N ILE A 24 6.38 -10.62 22.57
CA ILE A 24 6.64 -11.98 23.02
C ILE A 24 6.88 -11.95 24.52
N LYS A 25 7.78 -11.08 25.03
CA LYS A 25 8.02 -10.91 26.48
C LYS A 25 6.78 -10.54 27.28
N GLU A 26 5.96 -9.61 26.80
CA GLU A 26 4.72 -9.18 27.47
C GLU A 26 3.66 -10.28 27.50
N ALA A 27 3.41 -10.95 26.36
CA ALA A 27 2.51 -12.09 26.27
C ALA A 27 2.98 -13.25 27.17
N ASN A 28 4.28 -13.39 27.29
CA ASN A 28 4.96 -14.39 28.10
C ASN A 28 4.92 -14.09 29.60
N ALA A 29 4.90 -12.81 29.99
CA ALA A 29 4.74 -12.39 31.39
C ALA A 29 3.35 -12.71 31.95
N ILE A 30 2.31 -12.73 31.10
CA ILE A 30 0.92 -13.01 31.53
C ILE A 30 0.72 -14.50 31.91
N GLY A 31 1.60 -15.40 31.46
CA GLY A 31 1.74 -16.80 31.94
C GLY A 31 0.57 -17.76 31.64
N ASP A 32 -0.66 -17.27 31.58
CA ASP A 32 -1.90 -18.00 31.34
C ASP A 32 -2.56 -17.56 30.02
N SER A 33 -2.93 -18.54 29.19
CA SER A 33 -3.57 -18.31 27.89
C SER A 33 -4.94 -17.62 28.03
N LYS A 34 -5.69 -17.91 29.10
CA LYS A 34 -6.97 -17.24 29.34
C LYS A 34 -6.76 -15.78 29.70
N ALA A 35 -5.89 -15.50 30.66
CA ALA A 35 -5.53 -14.11 31.03
C ALA A 35 -5.00 -13.29 29.84
N LEU A 36 -4.19 -13.90 28.95
CA LEU A 36 -3.69 -13.23 27.75
C LEU A 36 -4.83 -12.91 26.76
N ASN A 37 -5.78 -13.81 26.58
CA ASN A 37 -6.95 -13.58 25.74
C ASN A 37 -7.90 -12.53 26.35
N ASP A 38 -8.11 -12.56 27.67
CA ASP A 38 -8.91 -11.56 28.37
C ASP A 38 -8.28 -10.16 28.21
N TYR A 39 -6.95 -10.06 28.38
CA TYR A 39 -6.19 -8.82 28.14
C TYR A 39 -6.35 -8.29 26.70
N ARG A 40 -6.16 -9.15 25.69
CA ARG A 40 -6.34 -8.79 24.27
C ARG A 40 -7.78 -8.34 23.98
N THR A 41 -8.75 -9.05 24.54
CA THR A 41 -10.18 -8.76 24.36
C THR A 41 -10.54 -7.40 24.95
N GLU A 42 -10.02 -7.06 26.13
CA GLU A 42 -10.33 -5.76 26.75
C GLU A 42 -9.74 -4.58 25.97
N ARG A 43 -8.54 -4.74 25.39
CA ARG A 43 -7.97 -3.71 24.50
C ARG A 43 -8.80 -3.50 23.25
N LEU A 44 -9.27 -4.57 22.61
CA LEU A 44 -10.17 -4.46 21.45
C LEU A 44 -11.48 -3.76 21.83
N ARG A 45 -12.08 -4.12 22.97
CA ARG A 45 -13.29 -3.47 23.48
C ARG A 45 -13.07 -2.00 23.81
N PHE A 46 -11.91 -1.64 24.36
CA PHE A 46 -11.55 -0.25 24.59
C PHE A 46 -11.60 0.56 23.29
N TRP A 47 -10.93 0.07 22.24
CA TRP A 47 -10.91 0.75 20.94
C TRP A 47 -12.26 0.74 20.23
N GLU A 48 -13.05 -0.32 20.39
CA GLU A 48 -14.41 -0.40 19.86
C GLU A 48 -15.31 0.67 20.52
N ARG A 49 -15.27 0.80 21.85
CA ARG A 49 -15.96 1.90 22.57
C ARG A 49 -15.44 3.27 22.16
N ARG A 50 -14.12 3.42 21.99
CA ARG A 50 -13.50 4.68 21.57
C ARG A 50 -13.94 5.08 20.16
N SER A 51 -14.11 4.11 19.26
CA SER A 51 -14.48 4.35 17.86
C SER A 51 -15.82 5.06 17.66
N THR A 52 -16.74 4.94 18.62
CA THR A 52 -18.09 5.53 18.59
C THR A 52 -18.28 6.65 19.62
N SER A 53 -17.19 7.10 20.24
CA SER A 53 -17.23 8.20 21.21
C SER A 53 -17.59 9.54 20.54
N PRO A 54 -18.28 10.46 21.25
CA PRO A 54 -18.67 11.75 20.69
C PRO A 54 -17.50 12.57 20.14
N GLU A 55 -16.33 12.48 20.76
CA GLU A 55 -15.13 13.21 20.32
C GLU A 55 -14.60 12.68 18.99
N ILE A 56 -14.53 11.35 18.82
CA ILE A 56 -14.08 10.73 17.57
C ILE A 56 -15.07 10.98 16.43
N GLU A 57 -16.37 10.88 16.70
CA GLU A 57 -17.40 11.17 15.71
C GLU A 57 -17.40 12.65 15.29
N ALA A 58 -17.17 13.58 16.23
CA ALA A 58 -17.02 15.01 15.92
C ALA A 58 -15.81 15.27 15.01
N LEU A 59 -14.64 14.73 15.34
CA LEU A 59 -13.43 14.83 14.51
C LEU A 59 -13.63 14.22 13.12
N ARG A 60 -14.34 13.09 13.04
CA ARG A 60 -14.65 12.44 11.76
C ARG A 60 -15.60 13.28 10.91
N ALA A 61 -16.59 13.93 11.53
CA ALA A 61 -17.50 14.84 10.83
C ALA A 61 -16.78 16.08 10.30
N GLU A 62 -15.91 16.69 11.10
CA GLU A 62 -15.08 17.84 10.69
C GLU A 62 -14.17 17.48 9.50
N LEU A 63 -13.48 16.34 9.59
CA LEU A 63 -12.63 15.82 8.53
C LEU A 63 -13.40 15.65 7.21
N LEU A 64 -14.63 15.12 7.27
CA LEU A 64 -15.46 14.92 6.09
C LEU A 64 -16.00 16.24 5.51
N GLN A 65 -16.32 17.24 6.35
CA GLN A 65 -16.81 18.54 5.89
C GLN A 65 -15.76 19.33 5.11
N GLY A 66 -14.49 19.21 5.47
CA GLY A 66 -13.38 19.86 4.77
C GLY A 66 -12.95 19.19 3.45
N ALA A 67 -13.43 17.98 3.18
CA ALA A 67 -12.99 17.15 2.07
C ALA A 67 -13.92 17.26 0.84
N ASP A 68 -13.36 17.17 -0.38
CA ASP A 68 -14.14 17.03 -1.60
C ASP A 68 -14.90 15.69 -1.66
N GLU A 69 -15.88 15.55 -2.58
CA GLU A 69 -16.73 14.36 -2.65
C GLU A 69 -15.93 13.06 -2.84
N ALA A 70 -14.88 13.10 -3.68
CA ALA A 70 -14.03 11.97 -3.94
C ALA A 70 -13.25 11.55 -2.68
N THR A 71 -12.77 12.52 -1.90
CA THR A 71 -12.02 12.34 -0.66
C THR A 71 -12.92 11.85 0.46
N GLN A 72 -14.12 12.43 0.59
CA GLN A 72 -15.13 11.93 1.54
C GLN A 72 -15.47 10.45 1.32
N HIS A 73 -15.62 10.01 0.07
CA HIS A 73 -15.91 8.60 -0.22
C HIS A 73 -14.82 7.67 0.32
N ARG A 74 -13.54 8.08 0.22
CA ARG A 74 -12.38 7.31 0.70
C ARG A 74 -12.34 7.34 2.23
N LEU A 75 -12.45 8.53 2.82
CA LEU A 75 -12.39 8.75 4.26
C LEU A 75 -13.50 8.05 5.04
N ARG A 76 -14.70 7.89 4.48
CA ARG A 76 -15.79 7.17 5.16
C ARG A 76 -15.44 5.72 5.51
N LYS A 77 -14.52 5.09 4.77
CA LYS A 77 -14.13 3.69 4.97
C LYS A 77 -13.14 3.48 6.13
N VAL A 78 -12.49 4.55 6.61
CA VAL A 78 -11.46 4.46 7.64
C VAL A 78 -11.75 5.50 8.73
N ASN A 79 -11.77 5.08 9.99
CA ASN A 79 -11.85 6.01 11.11
C ASN A 79 -10.46 6.63 11.35
N LEU A 80 -10.06 7.61 10.52
CA LEU A 80 -8.75 8.25 10.59
C LEU A 80 -8.46 8.92 11.94
N PRO A 81 -9.40 9.63 12.60
CA PRO A 81 -9.16 10.17 13.94
C PRO A 81 -8.78 9.09 14.96
N LEU A 82 -9.53 7.98 14.98
CA LEU A 82 -9.21 6.84 15.85
C LEU A 82 -7.85 6.22 15.50
N PHE A 83 -7.57 6.05 14.21
CA PHE A 83 -6.29 5.52 13.74
C PHE A 83 -5.12 6.40 14.18
N SER A 84 -5.25 7.72 14.07
CA SER A 84 -4.26 8.70 14.55
C SER A 84 -4.03 8.60 16.06
N GLU A 85 -5.11 8.47 16.84
CA GLU A 85 -5.03 8.28 18.29
C GLU A 85 -4.33 6.96 18.66
N MET A 86 -4.62 5.87 17.96
CA MET A 86 -3.94 4.58 18.16
C MET A 86 -2.43 4.69 17.89
N LEU A 87 -2.03 5.32 16.78
CA LEU A 87 -0.61 5.51 16.45
C LEU A 87 0.12 6.37 17.49
N THR A 88 -0.53 7.44 17.95
CA THR A 88 0.00 8.31 19.01
C THR A 88 0.17 7.54 20.31
N THR A 89 -0.82 6.72 20.68
CA THR A 89 -0.82 5.93 21.92
C THR A 89 0.33 4.94 21.98
N ILE A 90 0.71 4.35 20.84
CA ILE A 90 1.81 3.38 20.76
C ILE A 90 3.17 4.02 20.49
N GLY A 91 3.23 5.34 20.29
CA GLY A 91 4.46 6.05 19.93
C GLY A 91 5.00 5.63 18.57
N HIS A 92 4.13 5.42 17.58
CA HIS A 92 4.54 5.02 16.23
C HIS A 92 5.43 6.08 15.58
N CYS A 93 6.51 5.68 14.89
CA CYS A 93 7.48 6.60 14.31
C CYS A 93 6.92 7.43 13.15
N ASP A 94 6.05 6.84 12.33
CA ASP A 94 5.41 7.53 11.21
C ASP A 94 4.16 8.28 11.69
N THR A 95 4.35 9.51 12.17
CA THR A 95 3.27 10.39 12.65
C THR A 95 2.56 11.12 11.50
N ALA A 96 3.14 11.13 10.30
CA ALA A 96 2.56 11.78 9.12
C ALA A 96 1.51 10.91 8.42
N LEU A 97 1.54 9.58 8.63
CA LEU A 97 0.66 8.63 7.95
C LEU A 97 -0.84 8.98 7.97
N PRO A 98 -1.47 9.40 9.09
CA PRO A 98 -2.89 9.77 9.07
C PRO A 98 -3.20 10.96 8.14
N HIS A 99 -2.30 11.94 8.09
CA HIS A 99 -2.42 13.10 7.21
C HIS A 99 -2.25 12.68 5.73
N ASP A 100 -1.24 11.87 5.43
CA ASP A 100 -1.01 11.38 4.06
C ASP A 100 -2.16 10.47 3.56
N LEU A 101 -2.80 9.70 4.45
CA LEU A 101 -4.01 8.95 4.12
C LEU A 101 -5.22 9.84 3.85
N CYS A 102 -5.27 11.01 4.49
CA CYS A 102 -6.33 11.99 4.28
C CYS A 102 -6.19 12.67 2.91
N ASP A 103 -5.03 13.26 2.65
CA ASP A 103 -4.76 14.02 1.44
C ASP A 103 -4.59 13.12 0.22
N GLY A 104 -4.14 11.89 0.46
CA GLY A 104 -3.79 10.91 -0.54
C GLY A 104 -2.28 10.74 -0.63
N MET A 105 -1.88 9.51 -0.92
CA MET A 105 -0.48 9.14 -0.96
C MET A 105 0.19 9.67 -2.22
N ARG A 106 1.32 10.37 -2.06
CA ARG A 106 2.15 10.81 -3.18
C ARG A 106 2.77 9.62 -3.90
N ILE A 107 2.79 9.71 -5.22
CA ILE A 107 3.48 8.77 -6.11
C ILE A 107 4.56 9.45 -6.95
N THR A 108 4.68 10.77 -6.92
CA THR A 108 5.78 11.53 -7.53
C THR A 108 6.59 12.28 -6.47
N GLY A 109 7.77 12.74 -6.87
CA GLY A 109 8.73 13.44 -6.02
C GLY A 109 9.55 12.49 -5.16
N THR A 110 10.31 13.08 -4.24
CA THR A 110 11.05 12.33 -3.22
C THR A 110 10.10 12.00 -2.08
N LEU A 111 9.86 10.71 -1.84
CA LEU A 111 8.99 10.28 -0.76
C LEU A 111 9.64 10.57 0.60
N THR A 112 8.85 11.06 1.54
CA THR A 112 9.30 11.39 2.90
C THR A 112 9.82 10.17 3.63
N THR A 113 10.97 10.29 4.27
CA THR A 113 11.49 9.29 5.21
C THR A 113 10.72 9.39 6.53
N ASN A 114 10.10 8.30 6.96
CA ASN A 114 9.20 8.31 8.12
C ASN A 114 9.76 7.53 9.32
N GLY A 115 11.04 7.12 9.25
CA GLY A 115 11.72 6.38 10.30
C GLY A 115 11.24 4.94 10.46
N LEU A 116 10.46 4.44 9.50
CA LEU A 116 10.03 3.03 9.44
C LEU A 116 11.13 2.12 8.90
N TYR A 117 12.02 2.67 8.09
CA TYR A 117 13.05 1.95 7.37
C TYR A 117 14.39 2.65 7.50
N GLU A 118 15.46 1.91 7.24
CA GLU A 118 16.79 2.48 7.16
C GLU A 118 16.87 3.42 5.96
N PRO A 119 17.44 4.63 6.13
CA PRO A 119 17.72 5.51 5.02
C PRO A 119 18.67 4.84 4.04
N LYS A 120 18.48 5.13 2.75
CA LYS A 120 19.43 4.75 1.70
C LYS A 120 19.65 5.89 0.74
N ASP A 121 20.78 5.84 0.05
CA ASP A 121 21.01 6.69 -1.11
C ASP A 121 20.02 6.31 -2.22
N ALA A 122 19.34 7.33 -2.77
CA ALA A 122 18.40 7.18 -3.85
C ALA A 122 18.64 8.26 -4.89
N ASP A 123 18.53 7.88 -6.16
CA ASP A 123 18.61 8.84 -7.25
C ASP A 123 17.47 9.88 -7.11
N PRO A 124 17.73 11.16 -7.44
CA PRO A 124 16.67 12.16 -7.45
C PRO A 124 15.59 11.77 -8.49
N PRO A 125 14.32 12.09 -8.22
CA PRO A 125 13.26 11.82 -9.18
C PRO A 125 13.46 12.68 -10.43
N VAL A 126 13.02 12.17 -11.58
CA VAL A 126 12.80 13.01 -12.75
C VAL A 126 11.74 14.06 -12.39
N ASP A 127 11.99 15.31 -12.79
CA ASP A 127 11.06 16.40 -12.54
C ASP A 127 9.71 16.15 -13.23
N LYS A 128 8.64 16.27 -12.43
CA LYS A 128 7.28 15.98 -12.90
C LYS A 128 6.85 16.95 -13.98
N GLU A 129 7.16 18.24 -13.85
CA GLU A 129 6.75 19.25 -14.82
C GLU A 129 7.47 19.07 -16.15
N ALA A 130 8.76 18.74 -16.13
CA ALA A 130 9.52 18.37 -17.33
C ALA A 130 8.95 17.11 -18.01
N ALA A 131 8.54 16.10 -17.24
CA ALA A 131 7.89 14.92 -17.80
C ALA A 131 6.53 15.24 -18.45
N LEU A 132 5.75 16.13 -17.84
CA LEU A 132 4.48 16.63 -18.40
C LEU A 132 4.69 17.48 -19.66
N ASP A 133 5.77 18.26 -19.74
CA ASP A 133 6.15 19.00 -20.96
C ASP A 133 6.48 18.03 -22.11
N GLY A 134 7.11 16.90 -21.80
CA GLY A 134 7.42 15.81 -22.74
C GLY A 134 6.26 14.84 -23.02
N ALA A 135 5.06 15.10 -22.50
CA ALA A 135 3.98 14.12 -22.53
C ALA A 135 3.53 13.71 -23.95
N SER A 136 3.53 14.64 -24.91
CA SER A 136 3.17 14.33 -26.30
C SER A 136 4.12 13.31 -26.94
N GLN A 137 5.42 13.43 -26.66
CA GLN A 137 6.44 12.49 -27.12
C GLN A 137 6.24 11.13 -26.45
N GLN A 138 6.00 11.10 -25.13
CA GLN A 138 5.71 9.86 -24.40
C GLN A 138 4.53 9.10 -25.01
N ARG A 139 3.45 9.80 -25.36
CA ARG A 139 2.26 9.19 -25.99
C ARG A 139 2.55 8.68 -27.40
N ALA A 140 3.35 9.40 -28.19
CA ALA A 140 3.76 8.95 -29.52
C ALA A 140 4.63 7.68 -29.44
N GLU A 141 5.59 7.66 -28.51
CA GLU A 141 6.45 6.50 -28.26
C GLU A 141 5.63 5.30 -27.77
N LEU A 142 4.69 5.48 -26.84
CA LEU A 142 3.84 4.39 -26.37
C LEU A 142 2.69 4.03 -27.34
N GLY A 143 2.53 4.77 -28.44
CA GLY A 143 1.45 4.59 -29.40
C GLY A 143 1.32 3.15 -29.92
N HIS A 144 2.46 2.47 -30.10
CA HIS A 144 2.55 1.12 -30.64
C HIS A 144 2.27 -0.01 -29.62
N TYR A 145 2.23 0.29 -28.32
CA TYR A 145 1.98 -0.72 -27.28
C TYR A 145 0.56 -1.31 -27.40
N GLY A 146 0.46 -2.64 -27.49
CA GLY A 146 -0.82 -3.36 -27.47
C GLY A 146 -1.59 -3.39 -28.81
N GLY A 147 -0.90 -3.17 -29.95
CA GLY A 147 -1.53 -3.16 -31.28
C GLY A 147 -2.15 -4.49 -31.76
N ASN A 148 -1.73 -5.62 -31.19
CA ASN A 148 -2.33 -6.94 -31.42
C ASN A 148 -3.04 -7.39 -30.14
N SER A 149 -4.33 -7.09 -30.02
CA SER A 149 -5.12 -7.45 -28.86
C SER A 149 -6.17 -8.51 -29.20
N ASP A 150 -6.33 -9.46 -28.28
CA ASP A 150 -7.38 -10.47 -28.27
C ASP A 150 -8.65 -9.85 -27.70
N HIS A 151 -9.76 -9.89 -28.46
CA HIS A 151 -11.03 -9.29 -28.05
C HIS A 151 -11.51 -9.82 -26.70
N GLU A 152 -11.29 -11.11 -26.38
CA GLU A 152 -11.66 -11.67 -25.08
C GLU A 152 -10.89 -11.00 -23.94
N LEU A 153 -9.61 -10.70 -24.16
CA LEU A 153 -8.76 -10.05 -23.17
C LEU A 153 -9.10 -8.57 -23.02
N ASP A 154 -9.36 -7.87 -24.12
CA ASP A 154 -9.79 -6.47 -24.10
C ASP A 154 -11.12 -6.32 -23.37
N GLU A 155 -12.09 -7.20 -23.64
CA GLU A 155 -13.37 -7.23 -22.93
C GLU A 155 -13.16 -7.46 -21.43
N ALA A 156 -12.34 -8.45 -21.04
CA ALA A 156 -12.07 -8.73 -19.64
C ALA A 156 -11.45 -7.53 -18.90
N LEU A 157 -10.44 -6.88 -19.49
CA LEU A 157 -9.81 -5.70 -18.90
C LEU A 157 -10.75 -4.50 -18.85
N TRP A 158 -11.57 -4.31 -19.89
CA TRP A 158 -12.57 -3.24 -19.95
C TRP A 158 -13.60 -3.38 -18.83
N GLN A 159 -14.17 -4.58 -18.65
CA GLN A 159 -15.13 -4.85 -17.58
C GLN A 159 -14.51 -4.68 -16.20
N GLN A 160 -13.25 -5.09 -16.01
CA GLN A 160 -12.51 -4.83 -14.77
C GLN A 160 -12.37 -3.32 -14.51
N ALA A 161 -12.00 -2.53 -15.51
CA ALA A 161 -11.87 -1.08 -15.38
C ALA A 161 -13.21 -0.41 -15.03
N LEU A 162 -14.31 -0.82 -15.67
CA LEU A 162 -15.66 -0.34 -15.33
C LEU A 162 -16.09 -0.74 -13.92
N ALA A 163 -15.75 -1.96 -13.46
CA ALA A 163 -16.01 -2.34 -12.07
C ALA A 163 -15.24 -1.44 -11.08
N GLU A 164 -14.01 -1.05 -11.43
CA GLU A 164 -13.20 -0.14 -10.60
C GLU A 164 -13.75 1.29 -10.59
N THR A 165 -14.42 1.76 -11.65
CA THR A 165 -15.10 3.06 -11.61
C THR A 165 -16.29 3.07 -10.65
N THR A 166 -17.03 1.96 -10.53
CA THR A 166 -18.15 1.87 -9.55
C THR A 166 -17.70 1.96 -8.09
N THR A 167 -16.41 1.72 -7.82
CA THR A 167 -15.83 1.76 -6.46
C THR A 167 -14.91 2.96 -6.22
N ASN A 168 -14.96 3.97 -7.11
CA ASN A 168 -14.13 5.18 -7.07
C ASN A 168 -12.61 4.88 -7.03
N ARG A 169 -12.17 3.80 -7.69
CA ARG A 169 -10.74 3.48 -7.85
C ARG A 169 -10.18 3.97 -9.18
N LEU A 170 -11.05 4.01 -10.19
CA LEU A 170 -10.77 4.60 -11.49
C LEU A 170 -11.80 5.69 -11.80
N ARG A 171 -11.43 6.62 -12.69
CA ARG A 171 -12.33 7.55 -13.37
C ARG A 171 -12.19 7.40 -14.88
N GLY A 172 -13.28 7.51 -15.62
CA GLY A 172 -13.32 7.34 -17.08
C GLY A 172 -14.52 6.50 -17.51
N PRO A 173 -14.52 5.97 -18.74
CA PRO A 173 -13.48 6.14 -19.76
C PRO A 173 -13.42 7.57 -20.31
N PHE A 174 -12.21 8.01 -20.66
CA PHE A 174 -11.95 9.26 -21.37
C PHE A 174 -11.48 8.98 -22.80
N THR A 175 -11.81 9.87 -23.73
CA THR A 175 -11.16 9.94 -25.03
C THR A 175 -9.90 10.81 -24.92
N GLU A 176 -8.98 10.65 -25.87
CA GLU A 176 -7.79 11.52 -25.91
C GLU A 176 -8.17 13.00 -26.04
N GLN A 177 -9.22 13.30 -26.81
CA GLN A 177 -9.75 14.66 -26.98
C GLN A 177 -10.23 15.27 -25.66
N GLN A 178 -10.84 14.48 -24.77
CA GLN A 178 -11.28 14.95 -23.45
C GLN A 178 -10.09 15.29 -22.53
N LEU A 179 -8.94 14.62 -22.71
CA LEU A 179 -7.75 14.84 -21.89
C LEU A 179 -6.82 15.93 -22.45
N ASN A 180 -6.83 16.16 -23.75
CA ASN A 180 -5.93 17.08 -24.44
C ASN A 180 -6.27 18.57 -24.28
N HIS A 181 -7.05 18.97 -23.26
CA HIS A 181 -7.35 20.40 -23.03
C HIS A 181 -6.08 21.21 -22.72
N ASN A 182 -5.10 20.61 -22.03
CA ASN A 182 -3.76 21.18 -21.81
C ASN A 182 -2.62 20.29 -22.36
N GLY A 183 -2.92 19.05 -22.79
CA GLY A 183 -1.94 18.08 -23.30
C GLY A 183 -0.94 17.54 -22.27
N ARG A 184 -1.02 18.00 -21.01
CA ARG A 184 -0.13 17.68 -19.89
C ARG A 184 -0.66 16.49 -19.10
N TRP A 185 -0.48 15.30 -19.64
CA TRP A 185 -0.86 14.06 -18.96
C TRP A 185 -0.09 12.86 -19.52
N LEU A 186 0.26 11.93 -18.64
CA LEU A 186 0.95 10.69 -18.99
C LEU A 186 0.01 9.51 -18.83
N TYR A 187 0.21 8.46 -19.63
CA TYR A 187 -0.43 7.18 -19.40
C TYR A 187 0.56 6.02 -19.32
N SER A 188 0.13 4.96 -18.65
CA SER A 188 0.78 3.65 -18.66
C SER A 188 -0.02 2.66 -19.51
N PRO A 189 0.62 1.89 -20.41
CA PRO A 189 -0.06 0.81 -21.09
C PRO A 189 -0.59 -0.20 -20.08
N ARG A 190 -1.88 -0.53 -20.15
CA ARG A 190 -2.46 -1.63 -19.38
C ARG A 190 -2.57 -2.86 -20.28
N PHE A 191 -2.06 -3.98 -19.81
CA PHE A 191 -2.09 -5.24 -20.56
C PHE A 191 -2.49 -6.43 -19.67
N PRO A 192 -3.06 -7.48 -20.27
CA PRO A 192 -3.55 -8.64 -19.53
C PRO A 192 -2.41 -9.63 -19.25
N LYS A 193 -2.46 -10.26 -18.08
CA LYS A 193 -1.69 -11.46 -17.75
C LYS A 193 -2.65 -12.58 -17.36
N ARG A 194 -2.57 -13.70 -18.08
CA ARG A 194 -3.29 -14.92 -17.69
C ARG A 194 -2.55 -15.58 -16.52
N GLU A 195 -3.17 -15.60 -15.35
CA GLU A 195 -2.69 -16.31 -14.16
C GLU A 195 -3.66 -17.42 -13.79
N SER A 196 -3.27 -18.66 -14.10
CA SER A 196 -4.14 -19.84 -13.98
C SER A 196 -5.48 -19.60 -14.70
N ASP A 197 -6.59 -19.49 -13.95
CA ASP A 197 -7.95 -19.34 -14.49
C ASP A 197 -8.43 -17.88 -14.52
N LYS A 198 -7.57 -16.91 -14.23
CA LYS A 198 -7.95 -15.48 -14.12
C LYS A 198 -7.09 -14.61 -15.02
N ILE A 199 -7.73 -13.60 -15.61
CA ILE A 199 -7.05 -12.50 -16.29
C ILE A 199 -6.82 -11.40 -15.27
N ARG A 200 -5.56 -10.96 -15.13
CA ARG A 200 -5.19 -9.81 -14.31
C ARG A 200 -4.68 -8.68 -15.19
N GLU A 201 -5.04 -7.47 -14.81
CA GLU A 201 -4.51 -6.23 -15.33
C GLU A 201 -3.09 -5.96 -14.83
N ILE A 202 -2.20 -5.51 -15.72
CA ILE A 202 -0.88 -5.01 -15.39
C ILE A 202 -0.71 -3.63 -16.00
N ASP A 203 -0.33 -2.67 -15.17
CA ASP A 203 0.01 -1.31 -15.59
C ASP A 203 1.53 -1.19 -15.74
N ASP A 204 2.01 -0.93 -16.96
CA ASP A 204 3.44 -0.81 -17.23
C ASP A 204 3.97 0.59 -16.88
N MET A 205 4.07 0.85 -15.57
CA MET A 205 4.63 2.09 -15.02
C MET A 205 6.14 2.23 -15.27
N LYS A 206 6.80 1.18 -15.77
CA LYS A 206 8.18 1.23 -16.24
C LYS A 206 8.24 1.75 -17.68
N ALA A 207 7.41 1.22 -18.58
CA ALA A 207 7.34 1.68 -19.97
C ALA A 207 6.94 3.15 -20.06
N SER A 208 6.02 3.61 -19.21
CA SER A 208 5.58 5.01 -19.18
C SER A 208 6.53 5.98 -18.49
N SER A 209 7.63 5.48 -17.91
CA SER A 209 8.56 6.25 -17.10
C SER A 209 7.97 6.90 -15.84
N VAL A 210 6.71 6.62 -15.47
CA VAL A 210 6.10 7.14 -14.23
C VAL A 210 6.92 6.74 -13.00
N ASN A 211 7.50 5.55 -13.00
CA ASN A 211 8.39 5.08 -11.93
C ASN A 211 9.74 5.84 -11.82
N LEU A 212 10.08 6.71 -12.76
CA LEU A 212 11.23 7.62 -12.67
C LEU A 212 10.86 8.94 -11.98
N LEU A 213 9.57 9.27 -11.89
CA LEU A 213 9.08 10.47 -11.20
C LEU A 213 9.13 10.35 -9.68
N THR A 214 9.51 9.18 -9.16
CA THR A 214 9.57 8.91 -7.72
C THR A 214 11.00 8.61 -7.29
N SER A 215 11.44 9.24 -6.21
CA SER A 215 12.60 8.79 -5.44
C SER A 215 12.16 8.18 -4.11
N VAL A 216 12.76 7.06 -3.75
CA VAL A 216 12.45 6.30 -2.54
C VAL A 216 13.73 6.22 -1.69
N PRO A 217 13.94 7.16 -0.75
CA PRO A 217 15.16 7.25 0.06
C PRO A 217 15.18 6.27 1.25
N GLU A 218 14.38 5.20 1.21
CA GLU A 218 14.28 4.19 2.26
C GLU A 218 14.51 2.78 1.72
N LEU A 219 15.24 1.95 2.48
CA LEU A 219 15.42 0.53 2.18
C LEU A 219 14.31 -0.29 2.82
N ILE A 220 13.38 -0.77 1.98
CA ILE A 220 12.24 -1.53 2.45
C ILE A 220 12.67 -2.95 2.80
N HIS A 221 12.61 -3.28 4.09
CA HIS A 221 12.77 -4.63 4.59
C HIS A 221 11.38 -5.23 4.87
N LEU A 222 11.06 -6.30 4.14
CA LEU A 222 9.85 -7.09 4.38
C LEU A 222 10.21 -8.30 5.25
N ASP A 223 9.33 -8.61 6.21
CA ASP A 223 9.47 -9.81 7.02
C ASP A 223 9.42 -11.05 6.11
N ASN A 224 10.36 -11.97 6.30
CA ASN A 224 10.47 -13.20 5.55
C ASN A 224 10.26 -14.44 6.46
N LEU A 225 10.47 -15.64 5.91
CA LEU A 225 10.32 -16.89 6.65
C LEU A 225 11.28 -16.96 7.86
N ASP A 226 12.49 -16.42 7.74
CA ASP A 226 13.49 -16.45 8.80
C ASP A 226 13.06 -15.59 9.98
N ASN A 227 12.46 -14.41 9.72
CA ASN A 227 11.88 -13.58 10.77
C ASN A 227 10.77 -14.33 11.54
N LEU A 228 9.93 -15.09 10.83
CA LEU A 228 8.88 -15.90 11.45
C LEU A 228 9.46 -17.04 12.30
N ILE A 229 10.50 -17.72 11.80
CA ILE A 229 11.19 -18.80 12.53
C ILE A 229 11.85 -18.25 13.80
N ALA A 230 12.56 -17.13 13.72
CA ALA A 230 13.20 -16.48 14.86
C ALA A 230 12.16 -16.09 15.94
N ALA A 231 11.01 -15.56 15.52
CA ALA A 231 9.91 -15.23 16.43
C ALA A 231 9.36 -16.48 17.16
N LEU A 232 9.15 -17.58 16.42
CA LEU A 232 8.68 -18.83 17.00
C LEU A 232 9.71 -19.44 17.96
N GLN A 233 11.00 -19.30 17.66
CA GLN A 233 12.06 -19.77 18.53
C GLN A 233 12.06 -19.01 19.87
N LEU A 234 11.94 -17.68 19.85
CA LEU A 234 11.79 -16.89 21.09
C LEU A 234 10.60 -17.34 21.94
N CYS A 235 9.45 -17.59 21.32
CA CYS A 235 8.28 -18.08 22.04
C CYS A 235 8.55 -19.45 22.68
N LYS A 236 9.18 -20.38 21.95
CA LYS A 236 9.53 -21.72 22.44
C LYS A 236 10.59 -21.70 23.55
N GLU A 237 11.59 -20.84 23.45
CA GLU A 237 12.62 -20.68 24.47
C GLU A 237 12.01 -20.20 25.78
N HIS A 238 11.10 -19.21 25.72
CA HIS A 238 10.35 -18.76 26.89
C HIS A 238 9.48 -19.87 27.48
N ASP A 239 8.73 -20.58 26.64
CA ASP A 239 7.88 -21.69 27.10
C ASP A 239 8.72 -22.76 27.81
N SER A 240 9.90 -23.09 27.30
CA SER A 240 10.84 -24.04 27.92
C SER A 240 11.31 -23.55 29.29
N GLN A 241 11.75 -22.28 29.38
CA GLN A 241 12.21 -21.67 30.64
C GLN A 241 11.11 -21.67 31.71
N HIS A 242 9.86 -21.47 31.31
CA HIS A 242 8.70 -21.38 32.21
C HIS A 242 7.87 -22.66 32.30
N LYS A 243 8.34 -23.77 31.70
CA LYS A 243 7.64 -25.08 31.66
C LYS A 243 6.21 -25.00 31.11
N LEU A 244 5.96 -24.08 30.19
CA LEU A 244 4.67 -23.90 29.52
C LEU A 244 4.55 -24.91 28.38
N ARG A 245 3.33 -25.41 28.14
CA ARG A 245 3.02 -26.29 27.01
C ARG A 245 1.97 -25.60 26.14
N ARG A 246 2.42 -24.88 25.11
CA ARG A 246 1.55 -24.17 24.17
C ARG A 246 1.63 -24.81 22.78
N HIS A 247 0.50 -24.80 22.08
CA HIS A 247 0.44 -25.19 20.67
C HIS A 247 0.44 -23.92 19.81
N TYR A 248 1.38 -23.85 18.88
CA TYR A 248 1.50 -22.73 17.95
C TYR A 248 0.69 -23.01 16.69
N VAL A 249 -0.14 -22.05 16.31
CA VAL A 249 -0.89 -22.07 15.06
C VAL A 249 -0.44 -20.87 14.24
N ILE A 250 -0.08 -21.10 12.98
CA ILE A 250 0.25 -20.05 12.02
C ILE A 250 -0.99 -19.81 11.16
N ALA A 251 -1.44 -18.56 11.12
CA ALA A 251 -2.52 -18.12 10.25
C ALA A 251 -1.97 -17.10 9.26
N LYS A 252 -2.49 -17.11 8.03
CA LYS A 252 -2.21 -16.10 7.01
C LYS A 252 -3.52 -15.44 6.58
N GLY A 253 -3.46 -14.13 6.34
CA GLY A 253 -4.56 -13.36 5.77
C GLY A 253 -4.02 -12.47 4.66
N ASP A 254 -4.80 -12.29 3.60
CA ASP A 254 -4.43 -11.46 2.46
C ASP A 254 -5.34 -10.22 2.44
N HIS A 255 -4.75 -9.03 2.38
CA HIS A 255 -5.52 -7.80 2.17
C HIS A 255 -6.04 -7.76 0.73
N ARG A 256 -7.36 -7.95 0.57
CA ARG A 256 -8.00 -7.98 -0.74
C ARG A 256 -7.75 -6.68 -1.50
N GLN A 257 -7.16 -6.76 -2.69
CA GLN A 257 -6.84 -5.59 -3.52
C GLN A 257 -5.98 -4.56 -2.76
N ALA A 258 -4.91 -5.04 -2.13
CA ALA A 258 -3.86 -4.18 -1.57
C ALA A 258 -3.44 -3.08 -2.56
N TYR A 259 -2.98 -1.93 -2.05
CA TYR A 259 -2.76 -0.68 -2.78
C TYR A 259 -4.04 0.01 -3.26
N ARG A 260 -4.93 -0.72 -3.97
CA ARG A 260 -6.19 -0.18 -4.54
C ARG A 260 -7.22 0.29 -3.49
N GLN A 261 -6.92 0.10 -2.21
CA GLN A 261 -7.70 0.61 -1.08
C GLN A 261 -7.25 2.00 -0.61
N VAL A 262 -6.06 2.44 -1.03
CA VAL A 262 -5.42 3.67 -0.54
C VAL A 262 -5.46 4.73 -1.63
N ALA A 263 -5.89 5.93 -1.26
CA ALA A 263 -5.98 7.09 -2.13
C ALA A 263 -4.62 7.51 -2.69
N VAL A 264 -4.62 8.03 -3.91
CA VAL A 264 -3.50 8.84 -4.41
C VAL A 264 -3.80 10.31 -4.16
N HIS A 265 -2.75 11.11 -3.94
CA HIS A 265 -2.84 12.55 -3.85
C HIS A 265 -3.33 13.19 -5.16
N GLY A 266 -4.19 14.21 -5.07
CA GLY A 266 -4.78 14.86 -6.24
C GLY A 266 -3.76 15.42 -7.24
N ASP A 267 -2.64 15.93 -6.74
CA ASP A 267 -1.56 16.47 -7.56
C ASP A 267 -0.88 15.45 -8.48
N ASP A 268 -1.05 14.14 -8.26
CA ASP A 268 -0.40 13.10 -9.06
C ASP A 268 -1.34 12.47 -10.11
N TYR A 269 -2.57 12.95 -10.21
CA TYR A 269 -3.60 12.41 -11.10
C TYR A 269 -3.27 12.53 -12.59
N ASP A 270 -2.51 13.54 -12.99
CA ASP A 270 -2.10 13.81 -14.37
C ASP A 270 -1.10 12.80 -14.93
N VAL A 271 -0.37 12.08 -14.08
CA VAL A 271 0.59 11.04 -14.49
C VAL A 271 0.05 9.61 -14.34
N LEU A 272 -1.25 9.50 -14.02
CA LEU A 272 -1.88 8.26 -13.57
C LEU A 272 -2.98 7.73 -14.48
N TYR A 273 -2.93 8.06 -15.76
CA TYR A 273 -3.81 7.42 -16.73
C TYR A 273 -3.32 6.03 -17.10
N VAL A 274 -4.24 5.15 -17.44
CA VAL A 274 -4.00 3.86 -18.07
C VAL A 274 -4.79 3.79 -19.37
N ARG A 275 -4.19 3.19 -20.39
CA ARG A 275 -4.82 3.05 -21.71
C ARG A 275 -5.36 1.63 -21.89
N LEU A 276 -6.63 1.54 -22.30
CA LEU A 276 -7.30 0.29 -22.65
C LEU A 276 -7.95 0.42 -24.03
N ARG A 277 -8.06 -0.71 -24.74
CA ARG A 277 -8.85 -0.77 -25.97
C ARG A 277 -10.31 -1.01 -25.61
N ASN A 278 -11.21 -0.20 -26.13
CA ASN A 278 -12.63 -0.42 -25.98
C ASN A 278 -13.05 -1.58 -26.91
N PRO A 279 -13.55 -2.70 -26.36
CA PRO A 279 -13.89 -3.88 -27.16
C PRO A 279 -15.03 -3.62 -28.15
N ASN A 280 -15.95 -2.70 -27.83
CA ASN A 280 -17.11 -2.41 -28.67
C ASN A 280 -16.78 -1.53 -29.88
N THR A 281 -15.84 -0.60 -29.74
CA THR A 281 -15.50 0.39 -30.78
C THR A 281 -14.14 0.13 -31.43
N GLY A 282 -13.30 -0.70 -30.80
CA GLY A 282 -11.92 -0.94 -31.20
C GLY A 282 -10.97 0.24 -30.97
N THR A 283 -11.45 1.33 -30.37
CA THR A 283 -10.69 2.57 -30.13
C THR A 283 -9.98 2.57 -28.79
N TRP A 284 -8.90 3.35 -28.67
CA TRP A 284 -8.24 3.56 -27.39
C TRP A 284 -9.01 4.53 -26.49
N ASN A 285 -9.13 4.17 -25.22
CA ASN A 285 -9.69 5.00 -24.17
C ASN A 285 -8.79 4.98 -22.94
N PHE A 286 -8.97 5.97 -22.07
CA PHE A 286 -8.11 6.18 -20.91
C PHE A 286 -8.93 6.15 -19.62
N PHE A 287 -8.35 5.59 -18.57
CA PHE A 287 -8.91 5.63 -17.23
C PHE A 287 -7.85 6.21 -16.29
N GLN A 288 -8.27 7.05 -15.36
CA GLN A 288 -7.38 7.68 -14.37
C GLN A 288 -7.44 6.94 -13.06
N HIS A 289 -6.29 6.62 -12.46
CA HIS A 289 -6.23 6.08 -11.12
C HIS A 289 -6.57 7.12 -10.05
N LEU A 290 -7.45 6.74 -9.12
CA LEU A 290 -7.76 7.50 -7.90
C LEU A 290 -7.19 6.84 -6.64
N THR A 291 -6.71 5.61 -6.77
CA THR A 291 -6.06 4.83 -5.71
C THR A 291 -4.72 4.30 -6.20
N LEU A 292 -3.85 3.90 -5.27
CA LEU A 292 -2.49 3.48 -5.59
C LEU A 292 -2.51 2.35 -6.63
N PRO A 293 -1.87 2.53 -7.79
CA PRO A 293 -1.87 1.51 -8.84
C PRO A 293 -0.90 0.38 -8.52
N PHE A 294 -1.15 -0.79 -9.09
CA PHE A 294 -0.12 -1.83 -9.19
C PHE A 294 0.98 -1.40 -10.16
N GLY A 295 2.20 -1.91 -9.99
CA GLY A 295 3.34 -1.59 -10.86
C GLY A 295 4.10 -0.30 -10.51
N SER A 296 3.55 0.56 -9.64
CA SER A 296 4.27 1.73 -9.12
C SER A 296 5.17 1.36 -7.94
N LYS A 297 6.42 1.83 -7.96
CA LYS A 297 7.37 1.70 -6.83
C LYS A 297 6.85 2.44 -5.60
N ALA A 298 6.26 3.61 -5.79
CA ALA A 298 5.71 4.42 -4.71
C ALA A 298 4.56 3.70 -4.00
N SER A 299 3.66 3.05 -4.76
CA SER A 299 2.52 2.31 -4.19
C SER A 299 2.96 1.28 -3.16
N MET A 300 4.06 0.58 -3.43
CA MET A 300 4.60 -0.45 -2.53
C MET A 300 5.09 0.16 -1.21
N LEU A 301 5.88 1.24 -1.25
CA LEU A 301 6.32 1.93 -0.03
C LEU A 301 5.13 2.46 0.76
N GLN A 302 4.26 3.24 0.10
CA GLN A 302 3.16 3.93 0.74
C GLN A 302 2.19 2.97 1.42
N TYR A 303 1.92 1.84 0.80
CA TYR A 303 1.09 0.81 1.41
C TYR A 303 1.77 0.08 2.55
N THR A 304 3.08 -0.15 2.46
CA THR A 304 3.79 -0.83 3.56
C THR A 304 3.82 0.04 4.82
N ARG A 305 3.83 1.37 4.71
CA ARG A 305 3.60 2.28 5.85
C ARG A 305 2.30 1.95 6.59
N LEU A 306 1.19 1.87 5.85
CA LEU A 306 -0.12 1.48 6.41
C LEU A 306 -0.11 0.06 6.99
N ALA A 307 0.46 -0.91 6.27
CA ALA A 307 0.51 -2.30 6.71
C ALA A 307 1.30 -2.45 8.03
N ARG A 308 2.47 -1.80 8.14
CA ARG A 308 3.28 -1.82 9.37
C ARG A 308 2.61 -1.10 10.52
N ALA A 309 1.95 0.04 10.25
CA ALA A 309 1.17 0.76 11.25
C ALA A 309 0.04 -0.12 11.83
N LEU A 310 -0.71 -0.82 10.99
CA LEU A 310 -1.75 -1.77 11.44
C LEU A 310 -1.15 -2.91 12.25
N VAL A 311 -0.03 -3.47 11.81
CA VAL A 311 0.69 -4.52 12.56
C VAL A 311 1.14 -3.99 13.92
N ALA A 312 1.70 -2.78 14.00
CA ALA A 312 2.13 -2.17 15.25
C ALA A 312 0.96 -1.94 16.23
N ILE A 313 -0.19 -1.47 15.73
CA ILE A 313 -1.41 -1.30 16.54
C ILE A 313 -1.93 -2.65 17.06
N MET A 314 -2.00 -3.69 16.21
CA MET A 314 -2.48 -5.02 16.63
C MET A 314 -1.55 -5.69 17.64
N ARG A 315 -0.30 -5.25 17.67
CA ARG A 315 0.76 -5.79 18.51
C ARG A 315 0.82 -5.10 19.89
N ALA A 316 0.38 -3.85 20.01
CA ALA A 316 0.42 -3.07 21.24
C ALA A 316 -0.79 -3.36 22.16
#